data_AF-A0A6P0TPA3-F1
#
_entry.id   AF-A0A6P0TPA3-F1
#
_cell.length_a   1.000
_cell.length_b   1.000
_cell.length_c   1.000
_cell.angle_alpha   90.00
_cell.angle_beta   90.00
_cell.angle_gamma   90.00
#
_symmetry.space_group_name_H-M   'P 1'
#
loop_
_entity.id
_entity.type
_entity.pdbx_description
1 polymer ?
#
loop_
_entity_poly.entity_id
_entity_poly.type
_entity_poly.pdbx_seq_one_letter_code
_entity_poly.pdbx_strand_id
1 'polypeptide(L)'
;MQPFSYARVNEENKAINTVSQDAAISFIAGGTDLIGLIKDGVQTPKQVVDINPLPLDSVEFDADNNLRIGALAKLSDVARYSTVKNSYPVISEAILESASPQLRNMATVGGNLLQRVRCNYFRDPVFPCNRRLPGTSCPAMEGYNRMHAIFGPSSTSQLLRH
;
A
#
# COMPACT_ATOMS: atom_id res chain seq x y z
N MET A 1 -3.76 -19.36 -2.47
CA MET A 1 -4.29 -18.39 -1.47
C MET A 1 -4.77 -19.17 -0.26
N GLN A 2 -4.28 -18.83 0.92
CA GLN A 2 -4.75 -19.42 2.18
C GLN A 2 -6.12 -18.84 2.56
N PRO A 3 -7.02 -19.61 3.19
CA PRO A 3 -8.26 -19.07 3.73
C PRO A 3 -7.99 -17.97 4.77
N PHE A 4 -8.81 -16.91 4.73
CA PHE A 4 -8.81 -15.84 5.73
C PHE A 4 -10.25 -15.44 6.06
N SER A 5 -10.49 -14.96 7.28
CA SER A 5 -11.77 -14.34 7.62
C SER A 5 -11.83 -12.91 7.08
N TYR A 6 -13.03 -12.43 6.79
CA TYR A 6 -13.26 -11.07 6.32
C TYR A 6 -14.22 -10.36 7.27
N ALA A 7 -13.86 -9.16 7.70
CA ALA A 7 -14.72 -8.34 8.54
C ALA A 7 -14.82 -6.94 7.93
N ARG A 8 -16.02 -6.36 7.98
CA ARG A 8 -16.25 -4.98 7.60
C ARG A 8 -16.44 -4.14 8.85
N VAL A 9 -15.78 -2.98 8.90
CA VAL A 9 -15.84 -2.06 10.05
C VAL A 9 -16.32 -0.69 9.61
N ASN A 10 -17.07 -0.04 10.49
CA ASN A 10 -17.67 1.28 10.32
C ASN A 10 -17.19 2.30 11.37
N GLU A 11 -16.24 1.90 12.23
CA GLU A 11 -15.63 2.76 13.24
C GLU A 11 -14.11 2.61 13.19
N GLU A 12 -13.39 3.75 13.15
CA GLU A 12 -11.93 3.79 13.05
C GLU A 12 -11.24 3.08 14.22
N ASN A 13 -11.67 3.38 15.45
CA ASN A 13 -11.11 2.77 16.65
C ASN A 13 -11.27 1.25 16.65
N LYS A 14 -12.41 0.74 16.16
CA LYS A 14 -12.62 -0.71 16.00
C LYS A 14 -11.67 -1.31 14.98
N ALA A 15 -11.46 -0.63 13.85
CA ALA A 15 -10.52 -1.05 12.82
C ALA A 15 -9.09 -1.15 13.37
N ILE A 16 -8.62 -0.09 14.03
CA ILE A 16 -7.30 0.00 14.65
C ILE A 16 -7.13 -1.08 15.72
N ASN A 17 -8.05 -1.14 16.68
CA ASN A 17 -7.99 -2.14 17.75
C ASN A 17 -7.95 -3.58 17.21
N THR A 18 -8.70 -3.87 16.14
CA THR A 18 -8.68 -5.20 15.54
C THR A 18 -7.33 -5.52 14.92
N VAL A 19 -6.77 -4.63 14.09
CA VAL A 19 -5.49 -4.90 13.41
C VAL A 19 -4.30 -4.90 14.37
N SER A 20 -4.34 -4.09 15.43
CA SER A 20 -3.28 -4.04 16.44
C SER A 20 -3.18 -5.29 17.32
N GLN A 21 -4.19 -6.17 17.32
CA GLN A 21 -4.18 -7.40 18.13
C GLN A 21 -3.24 -8.49 17.58
N ASP A 22 -3.09 -8.58 16.26
CA ASP A 22 -2.28 -9.63 15.62
C ASP A 22 -1.73 -9.11 14.28
N ALA A 23 -0.41 -9.21 14.10
CA ALA A 23 0.27 -8.84 12.85
C ALA A 23 -0.19 -9.67 11.64
N ALA A 24 -0.88 -10.80 11.86
CA ALA A 24 -1.54 -11.58 10.82
C ALA A 24 -2.91 -11.02 10.39
N ILE A 25 -3.33 -9.86 10.91
CA ILE A 25 -4.54 -9.15 10.48
C ILE A 25 -4.10 -7.98 9.60
N SER A 26 -4.80 -7.76 8.48
CA SER A 26 -4.47 -6.68 7.55
C SER A 26 -5.69 -5.85 7.20
N PHE A 27 -5.51 -4.53 7.06
CA PHE A 27 -6.52 -3.68 6.45
C PHE A 27 -6.66 -3.99 4.95
N ILE A 28 -7.86 -3.84 4.41
CA ILE A 28 -8.09 -3.73 2.96
C ILE A 28 -8.85 -2.45 2.63
N ALA A 29 -8.30 -1.71 1.67
CA ALA A 29 -8.95 -0.58 1.02
C ALA A 29 -9.28 -0.98 -0.44
N GLY A 30 -8.57 -0.43 -1.42
CA GLY A 30 -8.74 -0.80 -2.83
C GLY A 30 -8.29 -2.21 -3.23
N GLY A 31 -7.48 -2.87 -2.39
CA GLY A 31 -7.00 -4.24 -2.61
C GLY A 31 -6.00 -4.43 -3.76
N THR A 32 -5.64 -3.37 -4.49
CA THR A 32 -4.84 -3.43 -5.73
C THR A 32 -3.41 -3.94 -5.56
N ASP A 33 -2.82 -3.85 -4.36
CA ASP A 33 -1.54 -4.49 -4.04
C ASP A 33 -1.70 -5.69 -3.10
N LEU A 34 -2.47 -5.54 -2.01
CA LEU A 34 -2.69 -6.59 -1.00
C LEU A 34 -3.19 -7.90 -1.62
N ILE A 35 -4.22 -7.86 -2.46
CA ILE A 35 -4.78 -9.10 -3.03
C ILE A 35 -3.76 -9.81 -3.93
N GLY A 36 -2.91 -9.05 -4.64
CA GLY A 36 -1.80 -9.61 -5.40
C GLY A 36 -0.82 -10.33 -4.48
N LEU A 37 -0.37 -9.68 -3.41
CA LEU A 37 0.54 -10.26 -2.43
C LEU A 37 -0.01 -11.53 -1.76
N ILE A 38 -1.32 -11.58 -1.52
CA ILE A 38 -1.98 -12.77 -0.97
C ILE A 38 -2.05 -13.90 -2.00
N LYS A 39 -2.32 -13.59 -3.27
CA LYS A 39 -2.30 -14.57 -4.36
C LYS A 39 -0.90 -15.17 -4.55
N ASP A 40 0.11 -14.31 -4.52
CA ASP A 40 1.52 -14.68 -4.65
C ASP A 40 2.05 -15.43 -3.42
N GLY A 41 1.29 -15.48 -2.31
CA GLY A 41 1.71 -16.12 -1.05
C GLY A 41 2.75 -15.31 -0.26
N VAL A 42 3.00 -14.06 -0.66
CA VAL A 42 3.92 -13.14 0.02
C VAL A 42 3.32 -12.63 1.33
N GLN A 43 2.02 -12.40 1.35
CA GLN A 43 1.27 -12.09 2.57
C GLN A 43 0.22 -13.16 2.82
N THR A 44 0.14 -13.63 4.06
CA THR A 44 -0.78 -14.69 4.47
C THR A 44 -1.57 -14.24 5.69
N PRO A 45 -2.40 -13.19 5.57
CA PRO A 45 -3.21 -12.73 6.69
C PRO A 45 -4.22 -13.81 7.08
N LYS A 46 -4.49 -13.95 8.37
CA LYS A 46 -5.58 -14.79 8.90
C LYS A 46 -6.94 -14.08 8.82
N GLN A 47 -6.92 -12.74 8.83
CA GLN A 47 -8.10 -11.92 8.72
C GLN A 47 -7.81 -10.65 7.91
N VAL A 48 -8.79 -10.24 7.11
CA VAL A 48 -8.78 -9.00 6.34
C VAL A 48 -9.91 -8.10 6.83
N VAL A 49 -9.56 -6.88 7.24
CA VAL A 49 -10.49 -5.87 7.77
C VAL A 49 -10.75 -4.81 6.71
N ASP A 50 -11.95 -4.78 6.16
CA ASP A 50 -12.39 -3.79 5.18
C ASP A 50 -12.77 -2.47 5.83
N ILE A 51 -11.98 -1.45 5.49
CA ILE A 51 -12.12 -0.08 5.99
C ILE A 51 -12.82 0.85 5.01
N ASN A 52 -13.21 0.39 3.80
CA ASN A 52 -13.91 1.23 2.83
C ASN A 52 -15.20 1.92 3.34
N PRO A 53 -15.94 1.41 4.34
CA PRO A 53 -17.10 2.12 4.89
C PRO A 53 -16.76 3.32 5.79
N LEU A 54 -15.50 3.50 6.18
CA LEU A 54 -15.09 4.64 7.01
C LEU A 54 -15.11 5.94 6.19
N PRO A 55 -15.52 7.07 6.78
CA PRO A 55 -15.60 8.36 6.09
C PRO A 55 -14.21 9.03 5.99
N LEU A 56 -13.25 8.33 5.37
CA LEU A 56 -11.86 8.76 5.23
C LEU A 56 -11.48 9.05 3.78
N ASP A 57 -12.44 9.46 2.95
CA ASP A 57 -12.31 9.66 1.51
C ASP A 57 -12.39 11.14 1.08
N SER A 58 -12.52 12.07 2.02
CA SER A 58 -12.60 13.51 1.74
C SER A 58 -11.30 14.06 1.14
N VAL A 59 -11.43 15.07 0.27
CA VAL A 59 -10.33 15.88 -0.26
C VAL A 59 -10.71 17.33 -0.05
N GLU A 60 -10.09 17.98 0.93
CA GLU A 60 -10.53 19.27 1.45
C GLU A 60 -9.34 20.13 1.88
N PHE A 61 -9.56 21.44 2.05
CA PHE A 61 -8.62 22.29 2.76
C PHE A 61 -9.00 22.34 4.23
N ASP A 62 -8.00 22.28 5.11
CA ASP A 62 -8.20 22.54 6.53
C ASP A 62 -8.31 24.05 6.81
N ALA A 63 -8.49 24.40 8.10
CA ALA A 63 -8.62 25.79 8.55
C ALA A 63 -7.38 26.65 8.27
N ASP A 64 -6.22 26.02 8.09
CA ASP A 64 -4.93 26.66 7.82
C ASP A 64 -4.61 26.67 6.31
N ASN A 65 -5.59 26.32 5.47
CA ASN A 65 -5.46 26.25 4.01
C ASN A 65 -4.44 25.21 3.52
N ASN A 66 -4.21 24.14 4.29
CA ASN A 66 -3.46 22.97 3.83
C ASN A 66 -4.39 21.95 3.18
N LEU A 67 -3.93 21.34 2.09
CA LEU A 67 -4.66 20.28 1.43
C LEU A 67 -4.62 19.00 2.29
N ARG A 68 -5.78 18.55 2.73
CA ARG A 68 -6.01 17.27 3.40
C ARG A 68 -6.62 16.28 2.42
N ILE A 69 -5.94 15.14 2.24
CA ILE A 69 -6.40 14.04 1.38
C ILE A 69 -6.64 12.82 2.26
N GLY A 70 -7.88 12.34 2.29
CA GLY A 70 -8.28 11.17 3.04
C GLY A 70 -7.58 9.88 2.56
N ALA A 71 -7.28 8.97 3.49
CA ALA A 71 -6.58 7.71 3.19
C ALA A 71 -7.37 6.77 2.25
N LEU A 72 -8.70 6.90 2.21
CA LEU A 72 -9.60 6.14 1.34
C LEU A 72 -9.99 6.88 0.06
N ALA A 73 -9.54 8.13 -0.13
CA ALA A 73 -9.77 8.87 -1.35
C ALA A 73 -9.20 8.08 -2.54
N LYS A 74 -10.00 7.90 -3.59
CA LYS A 74 -9.58 7.16 -4.78
C LYS A 74 -8.56 7.97 -5.55
N LEU A 75 -7.52 7.32 -6.06
CA LEU A 75 -6.49 8.00 -6.85
C LEU A 75 -7.10 8.71 -8.07
N SER A 76 -8.09 8.09 -8.72
CA SER A 76 -8.83 8.70 -9.84
C SER A 76 -9.47 10.04 -9.48
N ASP A 77 -10.01 10.14 -8.28
CA ASP A 77 -10.81 11.29 -7.84
C ASP A 77 -9.89 12.41 -7.39
N VAL A 78 -8.83 12.07 -6.64
CA VAL A 78 -7.75 12.99 -6.27
C VAL A 78 -7.11 13.62 -7.51
N ALA A 79 -6.78 12.81 -8.52
CA ALA A 79 -6.16 13.32 -9.75
C ALA A 79 -7.06 14.26 -10.55
N ARG A 80 -8.39 14.14 -10.41
CA ARG A 80 -9.36 14.96 -11.15
C ARG A 80 -9.87 16.14 -10.35
N TYR A 81 -9.62 16.18 -9.05
CA TYR A 81 -10.08 17.26 -8.18
C TYR A 81 -9.48 18.59 -8.61
N SER A 82 -10.32 19.57 -8.92
CA SER A 82 -9.91 20.85 -9.53
C SER A 82 -8.85 21.55 -8.70
N THR A 83 -9.03 21.58 -7.39
CA THR A 83 -8.05 22.12 -6.44
C THR A 83 -6.70 21.41 -6.52
N VAL A 84 -6.67 20.08 -6.52
CA VAL A 84 -5.41 19.32 -6.64
C VAL A 84 -4.75 19.63 -7.98
N LYS A 85 -5.51 19.64 -9.07
CA LYS A 85 -4.99 19.95 -10.41
C LYS A 85 -4.39 21.36 -10.51
N ASN A 86 -5.03 22.34 -9.90
CA ASN A 86 -4.64 23.74 -10.05
C ASN A 86 -3.55 24.15 -9.07
N SER A 87 -3.62 23.70 -7.82
CA SER A 87 -2.69 24.10 -6.75
C SER A 87 -1.53 23.11 -6.57
N TYR A 88 -1.71 21.84 -6.92
CA TYR A 88 -0.73 20.77 -6.75
C TYR A 88 -0.64 19.86 -7.99
N PRO A 89 -0.39 20.41 -9.19
CA PRO A 89 -0.48 19.66 -10.46
C PRO A 89 0.39 18.40 -10.47
N VAL A 90 1.56 18.43 -9.84
CA VAL A 90 2.48 17.28 -9.73
C VAL A 90 1.84 16.06 -9.08
N ILE A 91 0.89 16.24 -8.15
CA ILE A 91 0.16 15.12 -7.52
C ILE A 91 -0.78 14.48 -8.56
N SER A 92 -1.51 15.30 -9.31
CA SER A 92 -2.41 14.82 -10.37
C SER A 92 -1.63 14.08 -11.45
N GLU A 93 -0.55 14.68 -11.95
CA GLU A 93 0.31 14.10 -12.98
C GLU A 93 0.93 12.77 -12.54
N ALA A 94 1.53 12.72 -11.33
CA ALA A 94 2.13 11.50 -10.81
C ALA A 94 1.10 10.36 -10.68
N ILE A 95 -0.12 10.68 -10.27
CA ILE A 95 -1.20 9.69 -10.23
C ILE A 95 -1.57 9.23 -11.65
N LEU A 96 -1.74 10.14 -12.61
CA LEU A 96 -2.17 9.80 -13.97
C LEU A 96 -1.14 8.94 -14.73
N GLU A 97 0.15 9.15 -14.46
CA GLU A 97 1.27 8.34 -14.97
C GLU A 97 1.39 6.97 -14.27
N SER A 98 0.68 6.76 -13.17
CA SER A 98 0.75 5.53 -12.37
C SER A 98 -0.35 4.53 -12.72
N ALA A 99 0.06 3.28 -13.04
CA ALA A 99 -0.84 2.15 -13.26
C ALA A 99 -1.88 2.37 -14.39
N SER A 100 -2.92 1.54 -14.44
CA SER A 100 -4.03 1.68 -15.39
C SER A 100 -5.20 2.47 -14.76
N PRO A 101 -6.11 3.06 -15.58
CA PRO A 101 -7.30 3.71 -15.07
C PRO A 101 -8.15 2.84 -14.13
N GLN A 102 -8.29 1.55 -14.42
CA GLN A 102 -9.05 0.59 -13.60
C GLN A 102 -8.43 0.42 -12.22
N LEU A 103 -7.10 0.32 -12.15
CA LEU A 103 -6.40 0.24 -10.87
C LEU A 103 -6.52 1.56 -10.10
N ARG A 104 -6.46 2.71 -10.77
CA ARG A 104 -6.64 4.03 -10.11
C ARG A 104 -8.04 4.25 -9.55
N ASN A 105 -9.07 3.72 -10.20
CA ASN A 105 -10.44 3.78 -9.70
C ASN A 105 -10.65 2.95 -8.41
N MET A 106 -9.82 1.92 -8.19
CA MET A 106 -9.89 1.07 -7.01
C MET A 106 -8.94 1.53 -5.91
N ALA A 107 -7.71 1.87 -6.29
CA ALA A 107 -6.63 2.25 -5.38
C ALA A 107 -7.00 3.50 -4.58
N THR A 108 -6.67 3.47 -3.30
CA THR A 108 -6.80 4.61 -2.40
C THR A 108 -5.43 5.24 -2.14
N VAL A 109 -5.42 6.49 -1.67
CA VAL A 109 -4.18 7.20 -1.32
C VAL A 109 -3.38 6.43 -0.25
N GLY A 110 -4.02 6.02 0.84
CA GLY A 110 -3.35 5.25 1.89
C GLY A 110 -2.81 3.91 1.39
N GLY A 111 -3.57 3.20 0.54
CA GLY A 111 -3.11 1.96 -0.07
C GLY A 111 -1.95 2.16 -1.05
N ASN A 112 -1.92 3.28 -1.77
CA ASN A 112 -0.84 3.63 -2.70
C ASN A 112 0.47 3.94 -1.95
N LEU A 113 0.40 4.64 -0.82
CA LEU A 113 1.56 4.94 0.02
C LEU A 113 2.16 3.66 0.63
N LEU A 114 1.30 2.71 1.02
CA LEU A 114 1.72 1.45 1.66
C LEU A 114 2.02 0.31 0.68
N GLN A 115 1.99 0.57 -0.63
CA GLN A 115 2.26 -0.46 -1.63
C GLN A 115 3.67 -1.04 -1.47
N ARG A 116 3.81 -2.35 -1.67
CA ARG A 116 5.08 -3.05 -1.51
C ARG A 116 5.93 -2.99 -2.77
N VAL A 117 7.25 -3.12 -2.59
CA VAL A 117 8.23 -3.14 -3.67
C VAL A 117 7.92 -4.19 -4.75
N ARG A 118 8.38 -3.93 -5.97
CA ARG A 118 8.21 -4.81 -7.15
C ARG A 118 9.42 -5.70 -7.43
N CYS A 119 10.30 -5.89 -6.44
CA CYS A 119 11.43 -6.82 -6.54
C CYS A 119 10.93 -8.24 -6.81
N ASN A 120 11.40 -8.89 -7.88
CA ASN A 120 10.98 -10.23 -8.26
C ASN A 120 11.24 -11.26 -7.15
N TYR A 121 12.40 -11.18 -6.49
CA TYR A 121 12.74 -12.04 -5.35
C TYR A 121 11.82 -11.82 -4.14
N PHE A 122 11.31 -10.60 -3.93
CA PHE A 122 10.32 -10.28 -2.90
C PHE A 122 8.91 -10.73 -3.27
N ARG A 123 8.57 -10.76 -4.56
CA ARG A 123 7.24 -11.16 -5.05
C ARG A 123 7.08 -12.67 -5.15
N ASP A 124 8.16 -13.43 -5.24
CA ASP A 124 8.14 -14.89 -5.27
C ASP A 124 8.70 -15.50 -3.95
N PRO A 125 7.85 -16.16 -3.14
CA PRO A 125 8.24 -16.77 -1.88
C PRO A 125 9.28 -17.90 -1.98
N VAL A 126 9.52 -18.48 -3.17
CA VAL A 126 10.51 -19.56 -3.35
C VAL A 126 11.93 -19.07 -3.10
N PHE A 127 12.22 -17.80 -3.36
CA PHE A 127 13.55 -17.23 -3.13
C PHE A 127 13.77 -16.81 -1.66
N PRO A 128 15.00 -16.79 -1.14
CA PRO A 128 15.27 -16.11 0.11
C PRO A 128 15.13 -14.59 -0.08
N CYS A 129 14.59 -13.90 0.92
CA CYS A 129 14.41 -12.45 0.85
C CYS A 129 14.39 -11.84 2.26
N ASN A 130 15.46 -11.14 2.62
CA ASN A 130 15.62 -10.48 3.92
C ASN A 130 14.45 -9.56 4.29
N ARG A 131 13.81 -8.96 3.28
CA ARG A 131 12.65 -8.07 3.46
C ARG A 131 11.35 -8.82 3.83
N ARG A 132 11.21 -10.09 3.46
CA ARG A 132 10.10 -10.94 3.91
C ARG A 132 10.43 -11.60 5.25
N LEU A 133 11.61 -12.20 5.34
CA LEU A 133 12.09 -12.91 6.52
C LEU A 133 13.44 -12.33 6.95
N PRO A 134 13.46 -11.44 7.95
CA PRO A 134 14.69 -10.83 8.43
C PRO A 134 15.76 -11.86 8.81
N GLY A 135 17.01 -11.60 8.43
CA GLY A 135 18.14 -12.52 8.63
C GLY A 135 18.37 -13.47 7.45
N THR A 136 17.50 -13.49 6.44
CA THR A 136 17.77 -14.25 5.19
C THR A 136 18.60 -13.43 4.21
N SER A 137 19.12 -14.09 3.16
CA SER A 137 19.92 -13.42 2.13
C SER A 137 19.08 -12.53 1.21
N CYS A 138 19.76 -11.71 0.40
CA CYS A 138 19.16 -10.88 -0.64
C CYS A 138 19.77 -11.25 -2.01
N PRO A 139 19.12 -12.12 -2.80
CA PRO A 139 19.60 -12.51 -4.12
C PRO A 139 19.73 -11.35 -5.11
N ALA A 140 19.03 -10.23 -4.87
CA ALA A 140 19.12 -9.04 -5.69
C ALA A 140 20.47 -8.32 -5.59
N MET A 141 21.35 -8.66 -4.63
CA MET A 141 22.67 -8.02 -4.54
C MET A 141 23.57 -8.45 -5.70
N GLU A 142 23.68 -9.77 -5.90
CA GLU A 142 24.57 -10.38 -6.91
C GLU A 142 23.79 -10.93 -8.13
N GLY A 143 22.46 -10.93 -8.08
CA GLY A 143 21.58 -11.48 -9.11
C GLY A 143 20.98 -10.42 -10.04
N TYR A 144 19.77 -10.69 -10.53
CA TYR A 144 19.06 -9.77 -11.42
C TYR A 144 18.62 -8.51 -10.67
N ASN A 145 19.39 -7.44 -10.85
CA ASN A 145 19.26 -6.23 -10.05
C ASN A 145 18.89 -4.97 -10.84
N ARG A 146 18.63 -5.08 -12.16
CA ARG A 146 18.34 -3.95 -13.07
C ARG A 146 17.29 -2.94 -12.57
N MET A 147 16.26 -3.41 -11.85
CA MET A 147 15.15 -2.58 -11.35
C MET A 147 15.28 -2.22 -9.86
N HIS A 148 16.46 -2.41 -9.25
CA HIS A 148 16.67 -2.15 -7.82
C HIS A 148 17.30 -0.77 -7.58
N ALA A 149 17.27 -0.35 -6.32
CA ALA A 149 17.77 0.95 -5.91
C ALA A 149 19.29 1.06 -6.11
N ILE A 150 19.72 2.16 -6.72
CA ILE A 150 21.12 2.56 -6.84
C ILE A 150 21.57 3.48 -5.70
N PHE A 151 20.63 4.14 -5.01
CA PHE A 151 20.88 5.04 -3.89
C PHE A 151 20.26 4.51 -2.61
N GLY A 152 20.97 4.67 -1.48
CA GLY A 152 20.58 4.15 -0.18
C GLY A 152 20.41 2.62 -0.06
N PRO A 153 21.09 1.76 -0.84
CA PRO A 153 21.00 0.32 -0.59
C PRO A 153 21.68 -0.03 0.74
N SER A 154 21.19 -1.07 1.40
CA SER A 154 21.83 -1.65 2.58
C SER A 154 21.87 -3.16 2.45
N SER A 155 22.96 -3.75 2.93
CA SER A 155 23.08 -5.20 3.11
C SER A 155 22.26 -5.72 4.30
N THR A 156 21.78 -4.83 5.18
CA THR A 156 21.02 -5.16 6.39
C THR A 156 19.59 -4.61 6.32
N SER A 157 18.64 -5.35 6.93
CA SER A 157 17.19 -5.07 6.87
C SER A 157 16.73 -3.83 7.67
N GLN A 158 17.64 -2.94 8.07
CA GLN A 158 17.36 -1.93 9.09
C GLN A 158 16.40 -0.81 8.64
N LEU A 159 16.11 -0.68 7.35
CA LEU A 159 15.43 0.51 6.86
C LEU A 159 13.90 0.43 6.77
N LEU A 160 13.23 -0.72 6.97
CA LEU A 160 11.76 -0.81 6.73
C LEU A 160 11.03 -1.76 7.68
N ARG A 161 11.18 -1.54 8.99
CA ARG A 161 10.24 -2.05 10.02
C ARG A 161 9.36 -0.90 10.51
N HIS A 162 8.53 -0.37 9.62
CA HIS A 162 7.37 0.44 9.97
C HIS A 162 6.16 -0.13 9.24
#